data_AF-A0A9D8G0U4-F1
#
_entry.id   AF-A0A9D8G0U4-F1
#
_cell.length_a   1.000
_cell.length_b   1.000
_cell.length_c   1.000
_cell.angle_alpha   90.00
_cell.angle_beta   90.00
_cell.angle_gamma   90.00
#
_symmetry.space_group_name_H-M   'P 1'
#
loop_
_entity.id
_entity.type
_entity.pdbx_description
1 polymer ?
#
loop_
_entity_poly.entity_id
_entity_poly.type
_entity_poly.pdbx_seq_one_letter_code
_entity_poly.pdbx_strand_id
1 'polypeptide(L)'
;MFRKNQHHLQPALMSDLDHLTEKQRRRLDESWAGTFRREVFARLDEAPFATLYADTASRPNIPVNVLVGLETLKAGHGWSDEDLHDAFSFDVQVRYAIGYENLGEGEFDLRTVYNFRQRVSAHMQEQGENLIDRAFTQVTDEQLAAFQLKTGQLRMDSSQVASNIRQACRVQLLVEVLQRVQRMLTSADQARYADAFAPYVKGHASQYIYRLKGEQTAPHLQRIGELMHRLLDELRATYAADASYQMLERVFGEQFRLSDNGVATIPGTEISASSLRSPDDPEATYRKKGHQSYQGYVTNVTETCAPENPFQLIVQVQTAPNTTEDAALLIEAVPALKARTGVETIYNDAAFCSPAADEVLREHHIEQVPTDLRGKSPNPERLGLADFAIQCDADAIPAQITCPQHQSVPVSNGRKPHRYVARFDSAVCQVCTLQARCPTRALAS
;
A
#
# COMPACT_ATOMS: atom_id res chain seq x y z
N MET A 1 2.45 1.55 -32.83
CA MET A 1 1.02 1.48 -33.16
C MET A 1 0.37 0.44 -32.28
N PHE A 2 -0.71 0.80 -31.60
CA PHE A 2 -1.54 -0.15 -30.86
C PHE A 2 -2.36 -1.04 -31.82
N ARG A 3 -2.42 -2.34 -31.53
CA ARG A 3 -3.25 -3.33 -32.19
C ARG A 3 -3.82 -4.26 -31.14
N LYS A 4 -5.15 -4.25 -31.01
CA LYS A 4 -5.88 -5.17 -30.14
C LYS A 4 -5.71 -6.61 -30.64
N ASN A 5 -5.52 -7.54 -29.72
CA ASN A 5 -5.38 -8.96 -30.00
C ASN A 5 -6.75 -9.62 -30.10
N GLN A 6 -7.00 -10.28 -31.22
CA GLN A 6 -8.19 -11.08 -31.46
C GLN A 6 -7.85 -12.52 -31.86
N HIS A 7 -6.56 -12.88 -31.92
CA HIS A 7 -6.13 -14.19 -32.40
C HIS A 7 -6.63 -15.32 -31.49
N HIS A 8 -6.65 -15.09 -30.18
CA HIS A 8 -7.13 -16.08 -29.19
C HIS A 8 -8.64 -16.39 -29.28
N LEU A 9 -9.41 -15.60 -30.05
CA LEU A 9 -10.83 -15.85 -30.31
C LEU A 9 -11.04 -16.77 -31.52
N GLN A 10 -9.99 -17.04 -32.29
CA GLN A 10 -10.04 -17.85 -33.51
C GLN A 10 -9.19 -19.11 -33.32
N PRO A 11 -9.80 -20.31 -33.29
CA PRO A 11 -9.04 -21.55 -33.24
C PRO A 11 -8.18 -21.68 -34.51
N ALA A 12 -6.94 -22.12 -34.36
CA ALA A 12 -6.14 -22.51 -35.51
C ALA A 12 -6.76 -23.74 -36.17
N LEU A 13 -6.69 -23.83 -37.50
CA LEU A 13 -7.18 -25.01 -38.23
C LEU A 13 -6.35 -26.26 -37.88
N MET A 14 -5.07 -26.07 -37.56
CA MET A 14 -4.14 -27.07 -37.08
C MET A 14 -3.29 -26.44 -35.98
N SER A 15 -3.14 -27.13 -34.85
CA SER A 15 -2.35 -26.71 -33.71
C SER A 15 -1.39 -27.81 -33.23
N ASP A 16 -0.30 -27.43 -32.56
CA ASP A 16 0.58 -28.40 -31.90
C ASP A 16 -0.17 -29.19 -30.81
N LEU A 17 -1.24 -28.60 -30.23
CA LEU A 17 -2.12 -29.26 -29.28
C LEU A 17 -2.94 -30.40 -29.92
N ASP A 18 -3.11 -30.43 -31.24
CA ASP A 18 -3.79 -31.53 -31.93
C ASP A 18 -2.97 -32.83 -31.88
N HIS A 19 -1.65 -32.72 -31.70
CA HIS A 19 -0.77 -33.87 -31.48
C HIS A 19 -0.91 -34.50 -30.08
N LEU A 20 -1.50 -33.80 -29.12
CA LEU A 20 -1.81 -34.36 -27.82
C LEU A 20 -2.95 -35.38 -27.93
N THR A 21 -3.01 -36.34 -27.01
CA THR A 21 -4.20 -37.20 -26.89
C THR A 21 -5.40 -36.38 -26.40
N GLU A 22 -6.62 -36.82 -26.72
CA GLU A 22 -7.85 -36.18 -26.22
C GLU A 22 -7.86 -36.06 -24.68
N LYS A 23 -7.37 -37.10 -23.99
CA LYS A 23 -7.22 -37.10 -22.53
C LYS A 23 -6.26 -36.01 -22.04
N GLN A 24 -5.17 -35.74 -22.75
CA GLN A 24 -4.22 -34.68 -22.41
C GLN A 24 -4.79 -33.30 -22.68
N ARG A 25 -5.46 -33.08 -23.83
CA ARG A 25 -6.13 -31.81 -24.14
C ARG A 25 -7.17 -31.46 -23.09
N ARG A 26 -8.03 -32.43 -22.73
CA ARG A 26 -9.03 -32.25 -21.68
C ARG A 26 -8.39 -31.89 -20.34
N ARG A 27 -7.31 -32.59 -19.95
CA ARG A 27 -6.58 -32.28 -18.71
C ARG A 27 -5.92 -30.89 -18.74
N LEU A 28 -5.43 -30.44 -19.90
CA LEU A 28 -4.88 -29.10 -20.08
C LEU A 28 -5.98 -28.03 -19.91
N ASP A 29 -7.14 -28.24 -20.54
CA ASP A 29 -8.27 -27.32 -20.47
C ASP A 29 -8.94 -27.24 -19.09
N GLU A 30 -9.00 -28.36 -18.37
CA GLU A 30 -9.47 -28.44 -16.98
C GLU A 30 -8.40 -27.97 -15.96
N SER A 31 -7.18 -27.69 -16.39
CA SER A 31 -6.11 -27.22 -15.50
C SER A 31 -6.22 -25.72 -15.18
N TRP A 32 -5.32 -25.23 -14.33
CA TRP A 32 -5.15 -23.80 -14.03
C TRP A 32 -4.99 -22.98 -15.32
N ALA A 33 -4.32 -23.53 -16.35
CA ALA A 33 -4.05 -22.83 -17.60
C ALA A 33 -5.32 -22.53 -18.40
N GLY A 34 -6.23 -23.51 -18.52
CA GLY A 34 -7.51 -23.29 -19.18
C GLY A 34 -8.41 -22.32 -18.40
N THR A 35 -8.39 -22.42 -17.07
CA THR A 35 -9.10 -21.47 -16.21
C THR A 35 -8.56 -20.04 -16.40
N PHE A 36 -7.23 -19.86 -16.40
CA PHE A 36 -6.60 -18.57 -16.65
C PHE A 36 -6.90 -18.04 -18.06
N ARG A 37 -6.84 -18.90 -19.09
CA ARG A 37 -7.15 -18.54 -20.48
C ARG A 37 -8.56 -17.96 -20.60
N ARG A 38 -9.56 -18.66 -20.03
CA ARG A 38 -10.98 -18.27 -20.13
C ARG A 38 -11.34 -17.10 -19.22
N GLU A 39 -10.88 -17.14 -17.97
CA GLU A 39 -11.37 -16.24 -16.93
C GLU A 39 -10.50 -15.01 -16.70
N VAL A 40 -9.28 -14.95 -17.24
CA VAL A 40 -8.39 -13.78 -17.09
C VAL A 40 -7.96 -13.27 -18.45
N PHE A 41 -7.28 -14.11 -19.23
CA PHE A 41 -6.64 -13.68 -20.47
C PHE A 41 -7.64 -13.25 -21.56
N ALA A 42 -8.70 -14.04 -21.79
CA ALA A 42 -9.72 -13.75 -22.80
C ALA A 42 -10.68 -12.62 -22.41
N ARG A 43 -10.80 -12.32 -21.12
CA ARG A 43 -11.64 -11.22 -20.60
C ARG A 43 -10.95 -9.88 -20.63
N LEU A 44 -9.62 -9.85 -20.64
CA LEU A 44 -8.85 -8.60 -20.54
C LEU A 44 -9.13 -7.67 -21.73
N ASP A 45 -9.69 -6.48 -21.45
CA ASP A 45 -9.81 -5.43 -22.45
C ASP A 45 -8.50 -4.63 -22.59
N GLU A 46 -7.88 -4.72 -23.75
CA GLU A 46 -6.62 -4.04 -24.05
C GLU A 46 -6.80 -2.57 -24.41
N ALA A 47 -8.02 -2.11 -24.73
CA ALA A 47 -8.27 -0.76 -25.23
C ALA A 47 -7.75 0.36 -24.32
N PRO A 48 -7.85 0.29 -22.97
CA PRO A 48 -7.27 1.29 -22.08
C PRO A 48 -5.76 1.49 -22.24
N PHE A 49 -5.03 0.47 -22.69
CA PHE A 49 -3.58 0.53 -22.87
C PHE A 49 -3.15 1.14 -24.21
N ALA A 50 -4.09 1.47 -25.10
CA ALA A 50 -3.79 2.08 -26.39
C ALA A 50 -2.98 3.38 -26.25
N THR A 51 -3.22 4.15 -25.17
CA THR A 51 -2.53 5.40 -24.81
C THR A 51 -1.02 5.23 -24.62
N LEU A 52 -0.54 4.01 -24.37
CA LEU A 52 0.89 3.71 -24.20
C LEU A 52 1.65 3.59 -25.51
N TYR A 53 0.97 3.63 -26.66
CA TYR A 53 1.56 3.35 -27.96
C TYR A 53 1.34 4.51 -28.92
N ALA A 54 2.31 4.73 -29.82
CA ALA A 54 2.22 5.79 -30.80
C ALA A 54 1.05 5.58 -31.79
N ASP A 55 0.36 6.68 -32.10
CA ASP A 55 -0.72 6.76 -33.11
C ASP A 55 -0.21 6.75 -34.55
N THR A 56 1.09 6.97 -34.74
CA THR A 56 1.74 6.94 -36.05
C THR A 56 1.99 5.51 -36.53
N ALA A 57 2.01 5.32 -37.85
CA ALA A 57 2.38 4.05 -38.47
C ALA A 57 3.77 3.57 -37.98
N SER A 58 3.78 2.48 -37.22
CA SER A 58 4.99 1.81 -36.74
C SER A 58 4.71 0.32 -36.53
N ARG A 59 5.73 -0.48 -36.19
CA ARG A 59 5.54 -1.90 -35.88
C ARG A 59 4.44 -2.05 -34.79
N PRO A 60 3.48 -2.96 -34.98
CA PRO A 60 2.47 -3.24 -33.96
C PRO A 60 3.09 -3.69 -32.64
N ASN A 61 2.41 -3.41 -31.54
CA ASN A 61 2.79 -3.94 -30.23
C ASN A 61 2.67 -5.46 -30.17
N ILE A 62 3.42 -6.07 -29.24
CA ILE A 62 3.04 -7.37 -28.70
C ILE A 62 1.70 -7.19 -27.96
N PRO A 63 0.74 -8.12 -28.11
CA PRO A 63 -0.53 -8.08 -27.40
C PRO A 63 -0.38 -7.72 -25.92
N VAL A 64 -1.14 -6.72 -25.49
CA VAL A 64 -1.15 -6.27 -24.10
C VAL A 64 -1.68 -7.37 -23.19
N ASN A 65 -2.70 -8.11 -23.61
CA ASN A 65 -3.23 -9.22 -22.80
C ASN A 65 -2.18 -10.34 -22.57
N VAL A 66 -1.26 -10.54 -23.53
CA VAL A 66 -0.10 -11.44 -23.35
C VAL A 66 0.87 -10.86 -22.33
N LEU A 67 1.23 -9.57 -22.45
CA LEU A 67 2.15 -8.94 -21.52
C LEU A 67 1.59 -8.91 -20.08
N VAL A 68 0.33 -8.52 -19.89
CA VAL A 68 -0.34 -8.52 -18.58
C VAL A 68 -0.52 -9.94 -18.06
N GLY A 69 -0.87 -10.89 -18.93
CA GLY A 69 -0.97 -12.30 -18.56
C GLY A 69 0.36 -12.85 -18.04
N LEU A 70 1.45 -12.58 -18.75
CA LEU A 70 2.81 -12.98 -18.36
C LEU A 70 3.25 -12.34 -17.04
N GLU A 71 2.98 -11.04 -16.82
CA GLU A 71 3.28 -10.39 -15.54
C GLU A 71 2.49 -11.01 -14.38
N THR A 72 1.21 -11.34 -14.60
CA THR A 72 0.37 -12.01 -13.62
C THR A 72 0.92 -13.38 -13.26
N LEU A 73 1.29 -14.19 -14.26
CA LEU A 73 1.89 -15.52 -14.04
C LEU A 73 3.25 -15.41 -13.35
N LYS A 74 4.09 -14.47 -13.76
CA LYS A 74 5.38 -14.20 -13.11
C LYS A 74 5.19 -13.91 -11.62
N ALA A 75 4.29 -12.99 -11.28
CA ALA A 75 4.02 -12.61 -9.90
C ALA A 75 3.42 -13.77 -9.10
N GLY A 76 2.46 -14.50 -9.67
CA GLY A 76 1.80 -15.64 -9.00
C GLY A 76 2.72 -16.82 -8.72
N HIS A 77 3.69 -17.09 -9.61
CA HIS A 77 4.66 -18.17 -9.43
C HIS A 77 5.97 -17.74 -8.74
N GLY A 78 6.18 -16.43 -8.54
CA GLY A 78 7.43 -15.90 -7.97
C GLY A 78 8.63 -16.04 -8.90
N TRP A 79 8.41 -15.96 -10.21
CA TRP A 79 9.44 -16.14 -11.24
C TRP A 79 10.37 -14.93 -11.38
N SER A 80 11.62 -15.20 -11.75
CA SER A 80 12.49 -14.18 -12.34
C SER A 80 12.04 -13.84 -13.77
N ASP A 81 12.62 -12.80 -14.36
CA ASP A 81 12.34 -12.48 -15.78
C ASP A 81 12.88 -13.56 -16.73
N GLU A 82 13.98 -14.22 -16.37
CA GLU A 82 14.53 -15.36 -17.11
C GLU A 82 13.58 -16.57 -17.03
N ASP A 83 13.12 -16.92 -15.82
CA ASP A 83 12.15 -18.00 -15.63
C ASP A 83 10.85 -17.74 -16.40
N LEU A 84 10.36 -16.49 -16.41
CA LEU A 84 9.17 -16.11 -17.19
C LEU A 84 9.39 -16.37 -18.68
N HIS A 85 10.54 -16.00 -19.21
CA HIS A 85 10.87 -16.17 -20.63
C HIS A 85 11.02 -17.65 -21.00
N ASP A 86 11.66 -18.44 -20.14
CA ASP A 86 11.79 -19.89 -20.34
C ASP A 86 10.43 -20.59 -20.24
N ALA A 87 9.60 -20.21 -19.27
CA ALA A 87 8.24 -20.71 -19.12
C ALA A 87 7.38 -20.37 -20.36
N PHE A 88 7.45 -19.13 -20.86
CA PHE A 88 6.81 -18.75 -22.12
C PHE A 88 7.32 -19.60 -23.30
N SER A 89 8.62 -19.84 -23.37
CA SER A 89 9.24 -20.53 -24.51
C SER A 89 8.91 -22.02 -24.53
N PHE A 90 8.92 -22.68 -23.37
CA PHE A 90 8.98 -24.14 -23.28
C PHE A 90 7.81 -24.78 -22.53
N ASP A 91 7.03 -24.02 -21.74
CA ASP A 91 5.91 -24.58 -20.98
C ASP A 91 4.59 -24.47 -21.77
N VAL A 92 4.07 -25.63 -22.19
CA VAL A 92 2.80 -25.76 -22.93
C VAL A 92 1.61 -25.21 -22.13
N GLN A 93 1.58 -25.36 -20.81
CA GLN A 93 0.50 -24.83 -19.98
C GLN A 93 0.53 -23.30 -19.95
N VAL A 94 1.72 -22.72 -19.81
CA VAL A 94 1.88 -21.26 -19.84
C VAL A 94 1.44 -20.71 -21.18
N ARG A 95 1.94 -21.25 -22.30
CA ARG A 95 1.54 -20.81 -23.64
C ARG A 95 0.05 -20.94 -23.88
N TYR A 96 -0.54 -22.06 -23.47
CA TYR A 96 -1.98 -22.27 -23.55
C TYR A 96 -2.76 -21.22 -22.74
N ALA A 97 -2.30 -20.89 -21.52
CA ALA A 97 -2.94 -19.91 -20.65
C ALA A 97 -3.01 -18.50 -21.27
N ILE A 98 -1.99 -18.11 -22.04
CA ILE A 98 -1.92 -16.80 -22.71
C ILE A 98 -2.26 -16.86 -24.20
N GLY A 99 -3.07 -17.84 -24.61
CA GLY A 99 -3.71 -17.84 -25.94
C GLY A 99 -2.92 -18.51 -27.07
N TYR A 100 -1.73 -19.07 -26.81
CA TYR A 100 -0.92 -19.73 -27.84
C TYR A 100 -1.14 -21.25 -27.84
N GLU A 101 -1.33 -21.82 -29.04
CA GLU A 101 -1.54 -23.26 -29.22
C GLU A 101 -0.40 -23.92 -30.01
N ASN A 102 0.50 -23.12 -30.58
CA ASN A 102 1.68 -23.55 -31.31
C ASN A 102 2.97 -23.07 -30.62
N LEU A 103 3.98 -23.94 -30.51
CA LEU A 103 5.27 -23.65 -29.91
C LEU A 103 6.12 -22.68 -30.76
N GLY A 104 5.81 -22.58 -32.05
CA GLY A 104 6.46 -21.63 -32.96
C GLY A 104 5.87 -20.21 -32.95
N GLU A 105 4.77 -19.97 -32.23
CA GLU A 105 4.03 -18.70 -32.30
C GLU A 105 4.29 -17.77 -31.13
N GLY A 106 4.49 -16.49 -31.44
CA GLY A 106 4.75 -15.47 -30.43
C GLY A 106 6.22 -15.49 -30.01
N GLU A 107 6.90 -14.36 -30.26
CA GLU A 107 8.29 -14.15 -29.87
C GLU A 107 8.41 -12.72 -29.36
N PHE A 108 9.08 -12.55 -28.23
CA PHE A 108 9.45 -11.23 -27.73
C PHE A 108 10.80 -11.31 -27.03
N ASP A 109 11.57 -10.23 -27.13
CA ASP A 109 12.76 -10.02 -26.32
C ASP A 109 12.36 -9.50 -24.94
N LEU A 110 13.07 -9.90 -23.87
CA LEU A 110 12.84 -9.43 -22.50
C LEU A 110 12.74 -7.90 -22.37
N ARG A 111 13.46 -7.15 -23.22
CA ARG A 111 13.36 -5.70 -23.30
C ARG A 111 11.94 -5.20 -23.60
N THR A 112 11.14 -5.99 -24.29
CA THR A 112 9.71 -5.70 -24.54
C THR A 112 8.92 -5.62 -23.24
N VAL A 113 9.17 -6.54 -22.31
CA VAL A 113 8.53 -6.58 -20.99
C VAL A 113 8.99 -5.39 -20.15
N TYR A 114 10.29 -5.10 -20.12
CA TYR A 114 10.81 -3.92 -19.41
C TYR A 114 10.25 -2.61 -19.95
N ASN A 115 10.18 -2.44 -21.28
CA ASN A 115 9.59 -1.26 -21.90
C ASN A 115 8.08 -1.16 -21.60
N PHE A 116 7.37 -2.28 -21.51
CA PHE A 116 5.96 -2.30 -21.11
C PHE A 116 5.78 -1.83 -19.67
N ARG A 117 6.53 -2.39 -18.72
CA ARG A 117 6.55 -1.94 -17.31
C ARG A 117 6.83 -0.45 -17.20
N GLN A 118 7.85 0.03 -17.90
CA GLN A 118 8.21 1.45 -17.91
C GLN A 118 7.06 2.33 -18.40
N ARG A 119 6.40 1.97 -19.50
CA ARG A 119 5.27 2.75 -20.04
C ARG A 119 4.07 2.77 -19.10
N VAL A 120 3.72 1.63 -18.51
CA VAL A 120 2.63 1.55 -17.52
C VAL A 120 2.95 2.41 -16.30
N SER A 121 4.18 2.32 -15.77
CA SER A 121 4.62 3.11 -14.62
C SER A 121 4.67 4.61 -14.91
N ALA A 122 5.22 5.02 -16.06
CA ALA A 122 5.27 6.42 -16.46
C ALA A 122 3.86 7.00 -16.64
N HIS A 123 2.95 6.25 -17.26
CA HIS A 123 1.56 6.68 -17.42
C HIS A 123 0.87 6.90 -16.07
N MET A 124 1.06 6.00 -15.10
CA MET A 124 0.53 6.18 -13.75
C MET A 124 1.11 7.44 -13.08
N GLN A 125 2.41 7.71 -13.22
CA GLN A 125 3.05 8.89 -12.63
C GLN A 125 2.61 10.20 -13.28
N GLU A 126 2.38 10.21 -14.60
CA GLU A 126 2.05 11.41 -15.36
C GLU A 126 0.55 11.74 -15.32
N GLN A 127 -0.31 10.71 -15.39
CA GLN A 127 -1.76 10.87 -15.51
C GLN A 127 -2.53 10.52 -14.22
N GLY A 128 -1.87 9.89 -13.25
CA GLY A 128 -2.53 9.40 -12.03
C GLY A 128 -3.40 8.16 -12.24
N GLU A 129 -3.33 7.52 -13.42
CA GLU A 129 -4.18 6.40 -13.79
C GLU A 129 -3.40 5.06 -13.78
N ASN A 130 -3.85 4.12 -12.94
CA ASN A 130 -3.26 2.77 -12.89
C ASN A 130 -3.99 1.82 -13.85
N LEU A 131 -3.40 1.59 -15.02
CA LEU A 131 -3.98 0.72 -16.06
C LEU A 131 -4.07 -0.77 -15.64
N ILE A 132 -3.20 -1.23 -14.74
CA ILE A 132 -3.26 -2.62 -14.23
C ILE A 132 -4.44 -2.77 -13.29
N ASP A 133 -4.69 -1.79 -12.42
CA ASP A 133 -5.86 -1.77 -11.54
C ASP A 133 -7.18 -1.68 -12.34
N ARG A 134 -7.19 -0.90 -13.43
CA ARG A 134 -8.32 -0.88 -14.37
C ARG A 134 -8.56 -2.23 -15.02
N ALA A 135 -7.51 -2.91 -15.48
CA ALA A 135 -7.62 -4.24 -16.07
C ALA A 135 -8.11 -5.27 -15.05
N PHE A 136 -7.57 -5.25 -13.82
CA PHE A 136 -8.03 -6.09 -12.72
C PHE A 136 -9.51 -5.89 -12.44
N THR A 137 -9.92 -4.64 -12.22
CA THR A 137 -11.31 -4.25 -11.98
C THR A 137 -12.24 -4.73 -13.10
N GLN A 138 -11.87 -4.48 -14.36
CA GLN A 138 -12.66 -4.87 -15.52
C GLN A 138 -12.83 -6.39 -15.62
N VAL A 139 -11.74 -7.16 -15.50
CA VAL A 139 -11.79 -8.63 -15.54
C VAL A 139 -12.65 -9.18 -14.41
N THR A 140 -12.49 -8.67 -13.20
CA THR A 140 -13.28 -9.11 -12.04
C THR A 140 -14.76 -8.80 -12.21
N ASP A 141 -15.12 -7.62 -12.72
CA ASP A 141 -16.53 -7.26 -12.94
C ASP A 141 -17.18 -8.19 -13.98
N GLU A 142 -16.45 -8.59 -15.02
CA GLU A 142 -16.94 -9.59 -15.97
C GLU A 142 -17.08 -10.99 -15.36
N GLN A 143 -16.18 -11.38 -14.45
CA GLN A 143 -16.28 -12.64 -13.70
C GLN A 143 -17.51 -12.63 -12.78
N LEU A 144 -17.72 -11.55 -12.02
CA LEU A 144 -18.90 -11.39 -11.15
C LEU A 144 -20.20 -11.59 -11.93
N ALA A 145 -20.30 -10.97 -13.11
CA ALA A 145 -21.46 -11.11 -14.00
C ALA A 145 -21.60 -12.54 -14.55
N ALA A 146 -20.52 -13.15 -15.04
CA ALA A 146 -20.56 -14.47 -15.66
C ALA A 146 -20.90 -15.59 -14.66
N PHE A 147 -20.41 -15.48 -13.43
CA PHE A 147 -20.65 -16.46 -12.36
C PHE A 147 -21.84 -16.10 -11.48
N GLN A 148 -22.50 -14.96 -11.73
CA GLN A 148 -23.67 -14.48 -10.99
C GLN A 148 -23.42 -14.45 -9.47
N LEU A 149 -22.21 -14.03 -9.08
CA LEU A 149 -21.84 -13.99 -7.67
C LEU A 149 -22.58 -12.85 -6.98
N LYS A 150 -23.05 -13.13 -5.77
CA LYS A 150 -23.64 -12.11 -4.89
C LYS A 150 -22.55 -11.23 -4.30
N THR A 151 -22.78 -9.93 -4.37
CA THR A 151 -21.86 -8.87 -3.97
C THR A 151 -22.38 -7.99 -2.82
N GLY A 152 -23.61 -8.24 -2.35
CA GLY A 152 -24.23 -7.47 -1.27
C GLY A 152 -23.46 -7.55 0.05
N GLN A 153 -22.64 -8.59 0.25
CA GLN A 153 -21.78 -8.76 1.40
C GLN A 153 -20.32 -8.82 0.95
N LEU A 154 -19.51 -7.89 1.47
CA LEU A 154 -18.08 -7.85 1.23
C LEU A 154 -17.30 -8.00 2.54
N ARG A 155 -16.12 -8.59 2.45
CA ARG A 155 -15.14 -8.66 3.54
C ARG A 155 -13.90 -7.86 3.17
N MET A 156 -13.37 -7.11 4.12
CA MET A 156 -12.19 -6.27 3.95
C MET A 156 -11.16 -6.57 5.05
N ASP A 157 -9.92 -6.79 4.65
CA ASP A 157 -8.79 -7.00 5.56
C ASP A 157 -7.50 -6.39 4.98
N SER A 158 -6.58 -5.98 5.86
CA SER A 158 -5.32 -5.36 5.47
C SER A 158 -4.10 -6.09 6.03
N SER A 159 -3.08 -6.23 5.19
CA SER A 159 -1.82 -6.87 5.56
C SER A 159 -0.62 -5.95 5.34
N GLN A 160 0.45 -6.17 6.10
CA GLN A 160 1.70 -5.44 5.90
C GLN A 160 2.49 -6.13 4.79
N VAL A 161 2.84 -5.38 3.74
CA VAL A 161 3.63 -5.86 2.61
C VAL A 161 4.97 -5.16 2.63
N ALA A 162 6.05 -5.94 2.65
CA ALA A 162 7.39 -5.40 2.58
C ALA A 162 7.67 -4.89 1.16
N SER A 163 8.31 -3.72 1.06
CA SER A 163 8.89 -3.31 -0.21
C SER A 163 10.08 -4.20 -0.55
N ASN A 164 10.26 -4.52 -1.84
CA ASN A 164 11.40 -5.32 -2.33
C ASN A 164 12.67 -4.46 -2.43
N ILE A 165 13.08 -3.89 -1.30
CA ILE A 165 14.22 -2.99 -1.16
C ILE A 165 15.24 -3.54 -0.18
N ARG A 166 16.50 -3.15 -0.39
CA ARG A 166 17.55 -3.38 0.58
C ARG A 166 17.30 -2.53 1.83
N GLN A 167 17.34 -3.15 3.00
CA GLN A 167 17.33 -2.41 4.26
C GLN A 167 18.69 -1.75 4.49
N ALA A 168 18.68 -0.41 4.53
CA ALA A 168 19.86 0.41 4.82
C ALA A 168 19.85 0.89 6.27
N CYS A 169 21.02 0.93 6.90
CA CYS A 169 21.17 1.71 8.13
C CYS A 169 21.17 3.21 7.81
N ARG A 170 20.98 4.06 8.82
CA ARG A 170 20.88 5.51 8.64
C ARG A 170 22.05 6.10 7.86
N VAL A 171 23.29 5.75 8.20
CA VAL A 171 24.47 6.26 7.48
C VAL A 171 24.48 5.78 6.03
N GLN A 172 24.14 4.51 5.79
CA GLN A 172 24.12 3.95 4.43
C GLN A 172 23.11 4.68 3.55
N LEU A 173 21.89 4.93 4.05
CA LEU A 173 20.87 5.71 3.36
C LEU A 173 21.41 7.08 2.92
N LEU A 174 22.00 7.82 3.86
CA LEU A 174 22.49 9.17 3.58
C LEU A 174 23.64 9.17 2.56
N VAL A 175 24.56 8.20 2.66
CA VAL A 175 25.66 8.04 1.70
C VAL A 175 25.14 7.69 0.32
N GLU A 176 24.13 6.84 0.22
CA GLU A 176 23.52 6.46 -1.06
C GLU A 176 22.83 7.65 -1.74
N VAL A 177 22.17 8.53 -0.96
CA VAL A 177 21.61 9.79 -1.46
C VAL A 177 22.72 10.71 -1.98
N LEU A 178 23.83 10.87 -1.25
CA LEU A 178 24.99 11.63 -1.75
C LEU A 178 25.56 11.06 -3.05
N GLN A 179 25.62 9.72 -3.18
CA GLN A 179 26.07 9.06 -4.41
C GLN A 179 25.11 9.30 -5.60
N ARG A 180 23.80 9.40 -5.35
CA ARG A 180 22.80 9.77 -6.39
C ARG A 180 22.96 11.23 -6.82
N VAL A 181 23.11 12.14 -5.85
CA VAL A 181 23.38 13.55 -6.13
C VAL A 181 24.63 13.71 -6.99
N GLN A 182 25.73 13.00 -6.68
CA GLN A 182 26.95 13.08 -7.48
C GLN A 182 26.74 12.61 -8.94
N ARG A 183 25.93 11.56 -9.16
CA ARG A 183 25.61 11.04 -10.51
C ARG A 183 24.73 11.99 -11.32
N MET A 184 23.88 12.77 -10.66
CA MET A 184 23.03 13.80 -11.29
C MET A 184 23.87 14.97 -11.84
N LEU A 185 24.98 15.33 -11.18
CA LEU A 185 25.79 16.49 -11.54
C LEU A 185 26.38 16.39 -12.95
N THR A 186 26.47 17.54 -13.64
CA THR A 186 27.27 17.65 -14.87
C THR A 186 28.74 17.36 -14.61
N SER A 187 29.51 17.01 -15.65
CA SER A 187 30.95 16.75 -15.51
C SER A 187 31.73 17.92 -14.91
N ALA A 188 31.31 19.17 -15.18
CA ALA A 188 31.92 20.36 -14.60
C ALA A 188 31.66 20.45 -13.09
N ASP A 189 30.42 20.22 -12.66
CA ASP A 189 30.07 20.23 -11.24
C ASP A 189 30.65 19.03 -10.49
N GLN A 190 30.72 17.85 -11.13
CA GLN A 190 31.42 16.69 -10.57
C GLN A 190 32.88 17.00 -10.27
N ALA A 191 33.57 17.74 -11.16
CA ALA A 191 34.93 18.19 -10.90
C ALA A 191 35.00 19.24 -9.78
N ARG A 192 34.06 20.20 -9.76
CA ARG A 192 33.97 21.24 -8.72
C ARG A 192 33.79 20.64 -7.32
N TYR A 193 32.98 19.59 -7.18
CA TYR A 193 32.69 18.95 -5.89
C TYR A 193 33.48 17.66 -5.63
N ALA A 194 34.51 17.37 -6.45
CA ALA A 194 35.24 16.10 -6.40
C ALA A 194 35.77 15.76 -5.00
N ASP A 195 36.43 16.71 -4.34
CA ASP A 195 37.00 16.51 -2.99
C ASP A 195 35.93 16.26 -1.93
N ALA A 196 34.77 16.91 -2.07
CA ALA A 196 33.66 16.75 -1.14
C ALA A 196 33.00 15.38 -1.24
N PHE A 197 32.87 14.84 -2.45
CA PHE A 197 32.29 13.52 -2.69
C PHE A 197 33.30 12.38 -2.54
N ALA A 198 34.61 12.65 -2.65
CA ALA A 198 35.68 11.65 -2.64
C ALA A 198 35.60 10.61 -1.50
N PRO A 199 35.18 10.95 -0.25
CA PRO A 199 35.02 9.95 0.80
C PRO A 199 33.87 8.96 0.56
N TYR A 200 32.84 9.38 -0.17
CA TYR A 200 31.55 8.69 -0.29
C TYR A 200 31.43 7.89 -1.59
N VAL A 201 32.15 8.26 -2.65
CA VAL A 201 32.02 7.61 -3.98
C VAL A 201 32.99 6.44 -4.20
N LYS A 202 33.79 6.07 -3.19
CA LYS A 202 34.69 4.90 -3.25
C LYS A 202 33.89 3.60 -3.09
N GLY A 203 33.21 3.20 -4.15
CA GLY A 203 32.37 2.00 -4.21
C GLY A 203 30.96 2.22 -3.65
N HIS A 204 30.27 1.14 -3.28
CA HIS A 204 28.89 1.20 -2.81
C HIS A 204 28.77 1.75 -1.38
N ALA A 205 27.63 2.34 -1.03
CA ALA A 205 27.35 2.82 0.33
C ALA A 205 27.55 1.72 1.40
N SER A 206 27.30 0.45 1.07
CA SER A 206 27.57 -0.68 1.98
C SER A 206 29.07 -0.88 2.30
N GLN A 207 29.96 -0.54 1.36
CA GLN A 207 31.41 -0.60 1.57
C GLN A 207 31.90 0.56 2.43
N TYR A 208 31.23 1.71 2.36
CA TYR A 208 31.50 2.85 3.24
C TYR A 208 31.24 2.46 4.71
N ILE A 209 30.06 1.90 5.00
CA ILE A 209 29.70 1.52 6.38
C ILE A 209 30.53 0.35 6.92
N TYR A 210 31.01 -0.56 6.05
CA TYR A 210 31.85 -1.70 6.46
C TYR A 210 33.14 -1.26 7.16
N ARG A 211 33.63 -0.06 6.86
CA ARG A 211 34.88 0.48 7.44
C ARG A 211 34.65 1.30 8.72
N LEU A 212 33.39 1.50 9.12
CA LEU A 212 33.04 2.30 10.30
C LEU A 212 33.08 1.44 11.56
N LYS A 213 33.69 1.97 12.62
CA LYS A 213 33.55 1.42 13.98
C LYS A 213 32.29 2.02 14.62
N GLY A 214 31.49 1.22 15.33
CA GLY A 214 30.16 1.62 15.83
C GLY A 214 30.16 2.92 16.66
N GLU A 215 31.19 3.14 17.47
CA GLU A 215 31.39 4.33 18.32
C GLU A 215 31.65 5.63 17.52
N GLN A 216 31.89 5.56 16.21
CA GLN A 216 32.23 6.70 15.36
C GLN A 216 31.05 7.19 14.50
N THR A 217 29.84 6.66 14.70
CA THR A 217 28.70 6.94 13.80
C THR A 217 28.26 8.41 13.82
N ALA A 218 28.24 9.06 15.01
CA ALA A 218 27.77 10.44 15.15
C ALA A 218 28.63 11.47 14.38
N PRO A 219 29.98 11.44 14.46
CA PRO A 219 30.84 12.29 13.62
C PRO A 219 30.63 12.12 12.11
N HIS A 220 30.22 10.94 11.65
CA HIS A 220 29.93 10.71 10.23
C HIS A 220 28.58 11.31 9.84
N LEU A 221 27.54 11.13 10.66
CA LEU A 221 26.24 11.77 10.44
C LEU A 221 26.36 13.30 10.39
N GLN A 222 27.15 13.88 11.28
CA GLN A 222 27.40 15.32 11.31
C GLN A 222 28.03 15.82 9.99
N ARG A 223 29.15 15.21 9.56
CA ARG A 223 29.84 15.56 8.31
C ARG A 223 28.94 15.40 7.07
N ILE A 224 28.12 14.35 7.06
CA ILE A 224 27.16 14.13 5.97
C ILE A 224 26.08 15.22 5.97
N GLY A 225 25.52 15.56 7.14
CA GLY A 225 24.52 16.61 7.28
C GLY A 225 25.04 17.98 6.82
N GLU A 226 26.25 18.36 7.23
CA GLU A 226 26.90 19.60 6.80
C GLU A 226 27.10 19.65 5.28
N LEU A 227 27.55 18.55 4.68
CA LEU A 227 27.70 18.45 3.23
C LEU A 227 26.34 18.55 2.53
N MET A 228 25.33 17.81 3.00
CA MET A 228 23.98 17.86 2.43
C MET A 228 23.40 19.27 2.47
N HIS A 229 23.53 19.98 3.60
CA HIS A 229 23.07 21.36 3.74
C HIS A 229 23.74 22.28 2.72
N ARG A 230 25.07 22.21 2.61
CA ARG A 230 25.81 23.02 1.62
C ARG A 230 25.38 22.72 0.18
N LEU A 231 25.19 21.43 -0.16
CA LEU A 231 24.76 21.03 -1.49
C LEU A 231 23.33 21.52 -1.80
N LEU A 232 22.44 21.55 -0.79
CA LEU A 232 21.09 22.09 -0.97
C LEU A 232 21.11 23.55 -1.39
N ASP A 233 21.96 24.36 -0.77
CA ASP A 233 22.07 25.77 -1.11
C ASP A 233 22.75 25.98 -2.47
N GLU A 234 23.90 25.34 -2.69
CA GLU A 234 24.70 25.57 -3.90
C GLU A 234 24.09 24.99 -5.18
N LEU A 235 23.35 23.88 -5.11
CA LEU A 235 22.79 23.21 -6.28
C LEU A 235 21.37 23.67 -6.63
N ARG A 236 20.68 24.40 -5.73
CA ARG A 236 19.26 24.79 -5.89
C ARG A 236 18.99 25.48 -7.23
N ALA A 237 19.83 26.44 -7.60
CA ALA A 237 19.61 27.26 -8.78
C ALA A 237 19.60 26.45 -10.09
N THR A 238 20.37 25.35 -10.13
CA THR A 238 20.56 24.56 -11.35
C THR A 238 19.75 23.27 -11.35
N TYR A 239 19.57 22.63 -10.18
CA TYR A 239 19.09 21.25 -10.09
C TYR A 239 17.78 21.09 -9.30
N ALA A 240 17.08 22.16 -8.89
CA ALA A 240 15.86 22.07 -8.07
C ALA A 240 14.76 21.15 -8.64
N ALA A 241 14.67 21.03 -9.96
CA ALA A 241 13.68 20.18 -10.63
C ALA A 241 14.11 18.70 -10.77
N ASP A 242 15.37 18.37 -10.47
CA ASP A 242 15.87 16.99 -10.57
C ASP A 242 15.42 16.14 -9.38
N ALA A 243 14.96 14.92 -9.66
CA ALA A 243 14.49 13.98 -8.64
C ALA A 243 15.55 13.66 -7.57
N SER A 244 16.84 13.62 -7.94
CA SER A 244 17.93 13.36 -7.00
C SER A 244 18.16 14.54 -6.05
N TYR A 245 17.98 15.77 -6.51
CA TYR A 245 18.03 16.96 -5.67
C TYR A 245 16.81 17.04 -4.73
N GLN A 246 15.61 16.75 -5.23
CA GLN A 246 14.40 16.71 -4.41
C GLN A 246 14.51 15.63 -3.32
N MET A 247 15.10 14.48 -3.65
CA MET A 247 15.41 13.44 -2.67
C MET A 247 16.42 13.90 -1.61
N LEU A 248 17.45 14.65 -2.00
CA LEU A 248 18.39 15.27 -1.06
C LEU A 248 17.66 16.22 -0.09
N GLU A 249 16.77 17.06 -0.60
CA GLU A 249 16.01 18.03 0.20
C GLU A 249 15.10 17.32 1.21
N ARG A 250 14.35 16.31 0.75
CA ARG A 250 13.50 15.48 1.61
C ARG A 250 14.30 14.80 2.71
N VAL A 251 15.37 14.09 2.35
CA VAL A 251 16.18 13.34 3.31
C VAL A 251 16.84 14.27 4.32
N PHE A 252 17.30 15.44 3.89
CA PHE A 252 17.85 16.43 4.81
C PHE A 252 16.80 16.88 5.83
N GLY A 253 15.61 17.28 5.37
CA GLY A 253 14.53 17.74 6.24
C GLY A 253 14.00 16.67 7.20
N GLU A 254 14.09 15.39 6.84
CA GLU A 254 13.68 14.28 7.70
C GLU A 254 14.74 13.82 8.69
N GLN A 255 16.04 14.03 8.38
CA GLN A 255 17.15 13.45 9.14
C GLN A 255 17.94 14.50 9.93
N PHE A 256 17.83 15.77 9.58
CA PHE A 256 18.59 16.87 10.16
C PHE A 256 17.72 18.09 10.45
N ARG A 257 18.19 18.95 11.35
CA ARG A 257 17.59 20.25 11.65
C ARG A 257 18.66 21.32 11.75
N LEU A 258 18.33 22.55 11.38
CA LEU A 258 19.20 23.70 11.58
C LEU A 258 19.10 24.18 13.04
N SER A 259 20.24 24.53 13.62
CA SER A 259 20.37 25.09 14.96
C SER A 259 21.35 26.25 14.95
N ASP A 260 21.42 27.01 16.04
CA ASP A 260 22.37 28.12 16.20
C ASP A 260 23.84 27.70 16.02
N ASN A 261 24.14 26.40 16.24
CA ASN A 261 25.45 25.80 16.08
C ASN A 261 25.65 25.08 14.73
N GLY A 262 24.77 25.30 13.76
CA GLY A 262 24.79 24.65 12.44
C GLY A 262 23.85 23.45 12.34
N VAL A 263 24.20 22.48 11.48
CA VAL A 263 23.39 21.29 11.22
C VAL A 263 23.43 20.34 12.42
N ALA A 264 22.27 19.89 12.90
CA ALA A 264 22.16 18.90 13.97
C ALA A 264 21.39 17.67 13.49
N THR A 265 21.86 16.48 13.90
CA THR A 265 21.19 15.21 13.57
C THR A 265 19.93 15.02 14.43
N ILE A 266 18.80 14.67 13.81
CA ILE A 266 17.56 14.37 14.55
C ILE A 266 17.72 13.04 15.31
N PRO A 267 17.39 12.93 16.61
CA PRO A 267 17.44 11.67 17.35
C PRO A 267 16.53 10.61 16.73
N GLY A 268 16.94 9.33 16.77
CA GLY A 268 16.18 8.25 16.13
C GLY A 268 14.74 8.08 16.64
N THR A 269 14.47 8.46 17.89
CA THR A 269 13.14 8.45 18.52
C THR A 269 12.22 9.57 18.03
N GLU A 270 12.78 10.60 17.39
CA GLU A 270 12.05 11.76 16.85
C GLU A 270 11.86 11.67 15.33
N ILE A 271 12.47 10.67 14.67
CA ILE A 271 12.31 10.46 13.22
C ILE A 271 10.89 9.94 12.96
N SER A 272 10.19 10.62 12.04
CA SER A 272 8.86 10.20 11.61
C SER A 272 8.85 8.80 11.02
N ALA A 273 7.78 8.05 11.28
CA ALA A 273 7.47 6.79 10.62
C ALA A 273 7.39 6.91 9.09
N SER A 274 7.06 8.10 8.58
CA SER A 274 7.00 8.41 7.15
C SER A 274 8.36 8.74 6.50
N SER A 275 9.45 8.74 7.27
CA SER A 275 10.77 9.07 6.74
C SER A 275 11.25 8.05 5.71
N LEU A 276 11.93 8.53 4.68
CA LEU A 276 12.52 7.75 3.59
C LEU A 276 13.32 6.58 4.14
N ARG A 277 12.98 5.37 3.66
CA ARG A 277 13.63 4.12 4.07
C ARG A 277 14.71 3.68 3.10
N SER A 278 14.43 3.85 1.81
CA SER A 278 15.35 3.57 0.71
C SER A 278 15.14 4.60 -0.39
N PRO A 279 16.20 5.05 -1.06
CA PRO A 279 16.06 5.90 -2.23
C PRO A 279 15.54 5.13 -3.45
N ASP A 280 15.54 3.79 -3.44
CA ASP A 280 14.94 2.94 -4.50
C ASP A 280 13.41 2.83 -4.40
N ASP A 281 12.84 3.12 -3.24
CA ASP A 281 11.39 3.14 -3.04
C ASP A 281 11.03 4.30 -2.08
N PRO A 282 10.76 5.49 -2.64
CA PRO A 282 10.49 6.68 -1.84
C PRO A 282 9.14 6.68 -1.10
N GLU A 283 8.22 5.79 -1.48
CA GLU A 283 6.87 5.72 -0.91
C GLU A 283 6.79 4.70 0.23
N ALA A 284 7.72 3.74 0.29
CA ALA A 284 7.85 2.81 1.39
C ALA A 284 8.13 3.53 2.73
N THR A 285 7.28 3.25 3.73
CA THR A 285 7.34 3.85 5.07
C THR A 285 7.59 2.80 6.16
N TYR A 286 7.74 3.24 7.40
CA TYR A 286 7.97 2.38 8.55
C TYR A 286 6.73 2.26 9.44
N ARG A 287 6.40 1.04 9.87
CA ARG A 287 5.38 0.80 10.89
C ARG A 287 5.86 -0.24 11.90
N LYS A 288 5.50 -0.04 13.16
CA LYS A 288 5.69 -1.02 14.23
C LYS A 288 4.32 -1.50 14.72
N LYS A 289 4.02 -2.80 14.53
CA LYS A 289 2.83 -3.44 15.13
C LYS A 289 3.33 -4.46 16.17
N GLY A 290 2.95 -4.27 17.43
CA GLY A 290 3.44 -5.07 18.55
C GLY A 290 4.97 -5.07 18.65
N HIS A 291 5.58 -6.25 18.56
CA HIS A 291 7.04 -6.44 18.60
C HIS A 291 7.70 -6.46 17.22
N GLN A 292 6.91 -6.43 16.14
CA GLN A 292 7.39 -6.52 14.77
C GLN A 292 7.47 -5.14 14.10
N SER A 293 8.45 -5.00 13.21
CA SER A 293 8.71 -3.78 12.44
C SER A 293 8.61 -4.09 10.96
N TYR A 294 7.96 -3.20 10.21
CA TYR A 294 7.68 -3.33 8.79
C TYR A 294 8.24 -2.12 8.05
N GLN A 295 8.80 -2.34 6.86
CA GLN A 295 9.27 -1.30 5.94
C GLN A 295 8.63 -1.56 4.58
N GLY A 296 7.75 -0.68 4.12
CA GLY A 296 6.95 -0.89 2.93
C GLY A 296 5.54 -0.31 3.06
N TYR A 297 4.55 -1.16 2.80
CA TYR A 297 3.18 -0.79 2.51
C TYR A 297 2.19 -1.53 3.39
N VAL A 298 0.97 -1.01 3.42
CA VAL A 298 -0.22 -1.75 3.80
C VAL A 298 -1.00 -2.05 2.53
N THR A 299 -1.41 -3.31 2.35
CA THR A 299 -2.28 -3.71 1.25
C THR A 299 -3.61 -4.14 1.83
N ASN A 300 -4.67 -3.45 1.44
CA ASN A 300 -6.05 -3.77 1.76
C ASN A 300 -6.68 -4.57 0.62
N VAL A 301 -7.38 -5.64 0.98
CA VAL A 301 -8.05 -6.54 0.02
C VAL A 301 -9.51 -6.60 0.40
N THR A 302 -10.38 -6.38 -0.58
CA THR A 302 -11.82 -6.54 -0.43
C THR A 302 -12.30 -7.68 -1.32
N GLU A 303 -13.08 -8.60 -0.77
CA GLU A 303 -13.62 -9.75 -1.50
C GLU A 303 -15.11 -9.91 -1.23
N THR A 304 -15.80 -10.62 -2.14
CA THR A 304 -17.16 -11.10 -1.87
C THR A 304 -17.13 -12.09 -0.71
N CYS A 305 -18.18 -12.11 0.12
CA CYS A 305 -18.26 -13.08 1.21
C CYS A 305 -19.67 -13.63 1.45
N ALA A 306 -20.57 -13.51 0.46
CA ALA A 306 -21.90 -14.08 0.56
C ALA A 306 -21.82 -15.61 0.66
N PRO A 307 -22.43 -16.25 1.69
CA PRO A 307 -22.32 -17.69 1.92
C PRO A 307 -22.89 -18.55 0.78
N GLU A 308 -23.80 -18.01 -0.02
CA GLU A 308 -24.42 -18.75 -1.13
C GLU A 308 -23.57 -18.76 -2.40
N ASN A 309 -22.48 -17.99 -2.45
CA ASN A 309 -21.58 -18.01 -3.60
C ASN A 309 -20.81 -19.35 -3.63
N PRO A 310 -20.66 -19.98 -4.81
CA PRO A 310 -19.87 -21.21 -4.96
C PRO A 310 -18.37 -20.99 -4.69
N PHE A 311 -17.89 -19.76 -4.85
CA PHE A 311 -16.56 -19.29 -4.51
C PHE A 311 -16.59 -17.77 -4.35
N GLN A 312 -15.54 -17.19 -3.77
CA GLN A 312 -15.43 -15.75 -3.57
C GLN A 312 -14.42 -15.12 -4.52
N LEU A 313 -14.61 -13.84 -4.85
CA LEU A 313 -13.70 -13.06 -5.68
C LEU A 313 -13.19 -11.84 -4.92
N ILE A 314 -11.90 -11.56 -5.08
CA ILE A 314 -11.33 -10.27 -4.71
C ILE A 314 -11.85 -9.24 -5.70
N VAL A 315 -12.51 -8.19 -5.20
CA VAL A 315 -13.16 -7.14 -5.98
C VAL A 315 -12.40 -5.81 -5.96
N GLN A 316 -11.49 -5.64 -5.00
CA GLN A 316 -10.63 -4.48 -4.90
C GLN A 316 -9.34 -4.80 -4.14
N VAL A 317 -8.24 -4.22 -4.59
CA VAL A 317 -6.95 -4.21 -3.90
C VAL A 317 -6.47 -2.76 -3.84
N GLN A 318 -6.08 -2.30 -2.65
CA GLN A 318 -5.46 -0.99 -2.46
C GLN A 318 -4.11 -1.19 -1.80
N THR A 319 -3.08 -0.49 -2.27
CA THR A 319 -1.76 -0.48 -1.63
C THR A 319 -1.38 0.95 -1.32
N ALA A 320 -1.05 1.21 -0.05
CA ALA A 320 -0.69 2.53 0.43
C ALA A 320 0.52 2.44 1.37
N PRO A 321 1.24 3.55 1.63
CA PRO A 321 2.30 3.57 2.64
C PRO A 321 1.80 2.98 3.96
N ASN A 322 2.58 2.13 4.62
CA ASN A 322 2.10 1.40 5.80
C ASN A 322 1.70 2.29 6.98
N THR A 323 2.06 3.57 6.99
CA THR A 323 1.56 4.57 7.92
C THR A 323 0.08 4.94 7.73
N THR A 324 -0.52 4.55 6.61
CA THR A 324 -1.95 4.77 6.31
C THR A 324 -2.81 3.95 7.28
N GLU A 325 -3.86 4.59 7.80
CA GLU A 325 -4.83 3.93 8.67
C GLU A 325 -5.83 3.11 7.85
N ASP A 326 -6.20 1.94 8.37
CA ASP A 326 -7.11 1.01 7.70
C ASP A 326 -8.49 1.66 7.44
N ALA A 327 -8.95 2.51 8.37
CA ALA A 327 -10.17 3.32 8.20
C ALA A 327 -10.11 4.28 7.00
N ALA A 328 -8.93 4.83 6.67
CA ALA A 328 -8.77 5.69 5.51
C ALA A 328 -8.92 4.89 4.19
N LEU A 329 -8.42 3.65 4.17
CA LEU A 329 -8.57 2.76 3.01
C LEU A 329 -10.05 2.39 2.78
N LEU A 330 -10.80 2.13 3.86
CA LEU A 330 -12.24 1.91 3.79
C LEU A 330 -12.97 3.14 3.24
N ILE A 331 -12.69 4.34 3.78
CA ILE A 331 -13.30 5.60 3.33
C ILE A 331 -13.09 5.81 1.83
N GLU A 332 -11.86 5.61 1.35
CA GLU A 332 -11.52 5.73 -0.06
C GLU A 332 -12.25 4.71 -0.94
N ALA A 333 -12.40 3.47 -0.46
CA ALA A 333 -12.96 2.37 -1.23
C ALA A 333 -14.49 2.40 -1.37
N VAL A 334 -15.20 2.85 -0.33
CA VAL A 334 -16.67 2.74 -0.23
C VAL A 334 -17.42 3.29 -1.44
N PRO A 335 -17.14 4.50 -1.96
CA PRO A 335 -17.90 5.05 -3.08
C PRO A 335 -17.82 4.16 -4.33
N ALA A 336 -16.62 3.70 -4.68
CA ALA A 336 -16.39 2.85 -5.84
C ALA A 336 -16.97 1.45 -5.65
N LEU A 337 -16.83 0.86 -4.46
CA LEU A 337 -17.43 -0.44 -4.13
C LEU A 337 -18.95 -0.37 -4.23
N LYS A 338 -19.59 0.65 -3.64
CA LYS A 338 -21.05 0.81 -3.70
C LYS A 338 -21.53 0.90 -5.14
N ALA A 339 -20.86 1.71 -5.96
CA ALA A 339 -21.23 1.92 -7.35
C ALA A 339 -21.06 0.64 -8.20
N ARG A 340 -19.97 -0.11 -8.01
CA ARG A 340 -19.65 -1.30 -8.82
C ARG A 340 -20.39 -2.54 -8.38
N THR A 341 -20.52 -2.75 -7.08
CA THR A 341 -20.94 -4.04 -6.52
C THR A 341 -22.31 -3.98 -5.86
N GLY A 342 -22.83 -2.78 -5.57
CA GLY A 342 -24.08 -2.61 -4.84
C GLY A 342 -24.02 -3.09 -3.39
N VAL A 343 -22.83 -3.18 -2.81
CA VAL A 343 -22.63 -3.69 -1.43
C VAL A 343 -23.58 -3.05 -0.43
N GLU A 344 -24.12 -3.88 0.46
CA GLU A 344 -25.04 -3.52 1.53
C GLU A 344 -24.38 -3.68 2.90
N THR A 345 -23.50 -4.68 3.05
CA THR A 345 -22.80 -4.99 4.30
C THR A 345 -21.30 -5.19 4.07
N ILE A 346 -20.47 -4.57 4.91
CA ILE A 346 -19.01 -4.77 4.93
C ILE A 346 -18.59 -5.36 6.29
N TYR A 347 -17.92 -6.50 6.23
CA TYR A 347 -17.28 -7.15 7.38
C TYR A 347 -15.80 -6.79 7.42
N ASN A 348 -15.32 -6.28 8.55
CA ASN A 348 -13.93 -5.90 8.72
C ASN A 348 -13.51 -5.89 10.20
N ASP A 349 -12.23 -5.63 10.47
CA ASP A 349 -11.72 -5.51 11.83
C ASP A 349 -11.96 -4.12 12.44
N ALA A 350 -11.84 -4.03 13.76
CA ALA A 350 -11.94 -2.79 14.53
C ALA A 350 -11.06 -1.64 13.99
N ALA A 351 -9.95 -1.98 13.33
CA ALA A 351 -9.03 -1.00 12.75
C ALA A 351 -9.66 -0.18 11.61
N PHE A 352 -10.77 -0.63 11.03
CA PHE A 352 -11.49 0.12 10.00
C PHE A 352 -12.55 1.08 10.55
N CYS A 353 -12.88 1.01 11.85
CA CYS A 353 -13.89 1.88 12.46
C CYS A 353 -13.31 3.26 12.82
N SER A 354 -13.98 4.34 12.39
CA SER A 354 -13.69 5.73 12.78
C SER A 354 -14.93 6.61 12.55
N PRO A 355 -15.06 7.77 13.23
CA PRO A 355 -16.19 8.68 13.00
C PRO A 355 -16.36 9.11 11.54
N ALA A 356 -15.24 9.32 10.83
CA ALA A 356 -15.26 9.67 9.41
C ALA A 356 -15.73 8.49 8.52
N ALA A 357 -15.35 7.25 8.88
CA ALA A 357 -15.87 6.06 8.20
C ALA A 357 -17.38 5.91 8.42
N ASP A 358 -17.85 6.16 9.64
CA ASP A 358 -19.28 6.09 9.97
C ASP A 358 -20.12 7.09 9.15
N GLU A 359 -19.58 8.27 8.84
CA GLU A 359 -20.24 9.26 7.96
C GLU A 359 -20.38 8.73 6.53
N VAL A 360 -19.29 8.26 5.95
CA VAL A 360 -19.26 7.75 4.56
C VAL A 360 -20.12 6.51 4.40
N LEU A 361 -20.08 5.57 5.35
CA LEU A 361 -20.93 4.37 5.32
C LEU A 361 -22.42 4.71 5.42
N ARG A 362 -22.80 5.70 6.24
CA ARG A 362 -24.18 6.19 6.33
C ARG A 362 -24.64 6.86 5.04
N GLU A 363 -23.80 7.70 4.44
CA GLU A 363 -24.07 8.35 3.16
C GLU A 363 -24.37 7.32 2.05
N HIS A 364 -23.60 6.23 2.01
CA HIS A 364 -23.75 5.18 1.00
C HIS A 364 -24.72 4.06 1.39
N HIS A 365 -25.40 4.17 2.53
CA HIS A 365 -26.30 3.14 3.07
C HIS A 365 -25.65 1.75 3.11
N ILE A 366 -24.51 1.65 3.79
CA ILE A 366 -23.78 0.40 4.01
C ILE A 366 -23.71 0.13 5.51
N GLU A 367 -24.08 -1.09 5.91
CA GLU A 367 -23.89 -1.60 7.25
C GLU A 367 -22.45 -2.09 7.43
N GLN A 368 -21.72 -1.53 8.40
CA GLN A 368 -20.43 -2.08 8.80
C GLN A 368 -20.62 -3.03 9.98
N VAL A 369 -20.12 -4.26 9.82
CA VAL A 369 -20.13 -5.27 10.88
C VAL A 369 -18.68 -5.54 11.29
N PRO A 370 -18.17 -4.86 12.33
CA PRO A 370 -16.83 -5.09 12.79
C PRO A 370 -16.73 -6.42 13.57
N THR A 371 -15.67 -7.18 13.33
CA THR A 371 -15.38 -8.45 14.01
C THR A 371 -14.96 -8.25 15.48
N ASP A 372 -14.45 -7.06 15.80
CA ASP A 372 -14.06 -6.62 17.15
C ASP A 372 -14.22 -5.09 17.28
N LEU A 373 -14.16 -4.55 18.49
CA LEU A 373 -14.20 -3.11 18.76
C LEU A 373 -12.87 -2.60 19.29
N ARG A 374 -12.47 -1.39 18.88
CA ARG A 374 -11.27 -0.75 19.42
C ARG A 374 -11.48 -0.45 20.90
N GLY A 375 -10.57 -0.95 21.75
CA GLY A 375 -10.59 -0.65 23.17
C GLY A 375 -10.12 -1.83 24.00
N LYS A 376 -10.24 -1.68 25.32
CA LYS A 376 -10.08 -2.82 26.22
C LYS A 376 -11.45 -3.44 26.43
N SER A 377 -11.51 -4.77 26.40
CA SER A 377 -12.70 -5.49 26.84
C SER A 377 -13.12 -5.00 28.23
N PRO A 378 -14.42 -4.81 28.49
CA PRO A 378 -14.90 -4.44 29.81
C PRO A 378 -14.38 -5.46 30.85
N ASN A 379 -13.87 -4.96 31.97
CA ASN A 379 -13.47 -5.86 33.06
C ASN A 379 -14.75 -6.28 33.80
N PRO A 380 -15.13 -7.57 33.82
CA PRO A 380 -16.38 -8.01 34.45
C PRO A 380 -16.43 -7.71 35.96
N GLU A 381 -15.27 -7.57 36.60
CA GLU A 381 -15.15 -7.28 38.03
C GLU A 381 -15.25 -5.78 38.34
N ARG A 382 -15.22 -4.89 37.34
CA ARG A 382 -15.24 -3.42 37.55
C ARG A 382 -16.27 -2.74 36.67
N LEU A 383 -16.88 -1.70 37.20
CA LEU A 383 -17.70 -0.80 36.39
C LEU A 383 -16.80 0.04 35.49
N GLY A 384 -17.17 0.14 34.21
CA GLY A 384 -16.60 1.04 33.22
C GLY A 384 -17.50 2.25 32.99
N LEU A 385 -17.09 3.15 32.08
CA LEU A 385 -17.92 4.29 31.67
C LEU A 385 -19.18 3.84 30.89
N ALA A 386 -19.14 2.67 30.26
CA ALA A 386 -20.30 2.11 29.55
C ALA A 386 -21.46 1.76 30.48
N ASP A 387 -21.20 1.55 31.78
CA ASP A 387 -22.25 1.31 32.78
C ASP A 387 -22.94 2.61 33.24
N PHE A 388 -22.45 3.78 32.81
CA PHE A 388 -23.01 5.08 33.16
C PHE A 388 -23.83 5.62 31.98
N ALA A 389 -25.02 6.16 32.27
CA ALA A 389 -25.81 6.85 31.26
C ALA A 389 -25.27 8.28 31.10
N ILE A 390 -24.75 8.60 29.91
CA ILE A 390 -24.25 9.94 29.57
C ILE A 390 -25.28 10.62 28.66
N GLN A 391 -25.75 11.79 29.08
CA GLN A 391 -26.60 12.65 28.27
C GLN A 391 -25.75 13.79 27.71
N CYS A 392 -25.78 13.94 26.39
CA CYS A 392 -25.12 15.04 25.70
C CYS A 392 -26.11 16.15 25.35
N ASP A 393 -25.60 17.36 25.17
CA ASP A 393 -26.35 18.48 24.61
C ASP A 393 -26.47 18.38 23.06
N ALA A 394 -27.00 19.43 22.44
CA ALA A 394 -27.21 19.51 21.00
C ALA A 394 -25.92 19.44 20.17
N ASP A 395 -24.78 19.79 20.76
CA ASP A 395 -23.45 19.76 20.12
C ASP A 395 -22.71 18.44 20.44
N ALA A 396 -23.42 17.43 20.94
CA ALA A 396 -22.88 16.14 21.40
C ALA A 396 -21.84 16.26 22.54
N ILE A 397 -21.86 17.37 23.30
CA ILE A 397 -21.00 17.56 24.46
C ILE A 397 -21.66 16.93 25.69
N PRO A 398 -20.96 16.09 26.47
CA PRO A 398 -21.50 15.50 27.69
C PRO A 398 -21.94 16.57 28.69
N ALA A 399 -23.23 16.60 29.01
CA ALA A 399 -23.86 17.59 29.89
C ALA A 399 -24.23 17.00 31.25
N GLN A 400 -24.69 15.75 31.28
CA GLN A 400 -25.05 15.05 32.51
C GLN A 400 -24.57 13.59 32.45
N ILE A 401 -24.16 13.06 33.60
CA ILE A 401 -23.84 11.65 33.75
C ILE A 401 -24.60 11.06 34.94
N THR A 402 -25.12 9.85 34.75
CA THR A 402 -25.88 9.11 35.76
C THR A 402 -25.20 7.78 36.03
N CYS A 403 -24.90 7.48 37.29
CA CYS A 403 -24.26 6.22 37.68
C CYS A 403 -25.27 5.06 37.81
N PRO A 404 -24.81 3.79 37.88
CA PRO A 404 -25.69 2.62 38.07
C PRO A 404 -26.54 2.63 39.35
N GLN A 405 -26.20 3.47 40.33
CA GLN A 405 -27.00 3.68 41.56
C GLN A 405 -27.88 4.94 41.46
N HIS A 406 -28.15 5.41 40.24
CA HIS A 406 -29.07 6.51 39.93
C HIS A 406 -28.66 7.89 40.45
N GLN A 407 -27.40 8.08 40.85
CA GLN A 407 -26.89 9.41 41.13
C GLN A 407 -26.58 10.14 39.82
N SER A 408 -27.31 11.22 39.54
CA SER A 408 -27.10 12.08 38.37
C SER A 408 -26.38 13.36 38.76
N VAL A 409 -25.34 13.73 38.03
CA VAL A 409 -24.55 14.94 38.27
C VAL A 409 -24.22 15.67 36.97
N PRO A 410 -24.10 17.01 36.99
CA PRO A 410 -23.66 17.76 35.83
C PRO A 410 -22.21 17.41 35.49
N VAL A 411 -21.91 17.39 34.19
CA VAL A 411 -20.56 17.22 33.67
C VAL A 411 -19.96 18.60 33.41
N SER A 412 -18.70 18.78 33.83
CA SER A 412 -17.95 20.02 33.68
C SER A 412 -16.71 19.83 32.82
N ASN A 413 -16.22 20.89 32.18
CA ASN A 413 -14.98 20.84 31.41
C ASN A 413 -13.78 20.58 32.31
N GLY A 414 -12.88 19.72 31.84
CA GLY A 414 -11.59 19.44 32.44
C GLY A 414 -10.53 20.47 32.04
N ARG A 415 -9.28 20.24 32.47
CA ARG A 415 -8.15 21.17 32.22
C ARG A 415 -7.68 21.24 30.77
N LYS A 416 -8.09 20.31 29.91
CA LYS A 416 -7.72 20.23 28.49
C LYS A 416 -8.98 20.10 27.63
N PRO A 417 -8.94 20.55 26.36
CA PRO A 417 -10.03 20.33 25.41
C PRO A 417 -10.43 18.85 25.34
N HIS A 418 -11.73 18.57 25.18
CA HIS A 418 -12.32 17.22 25.11
C HIS A 418 -12.04 16.33 26.34
N ARG A 419 -11.76 16.94 27.49
CA ARG A 419 -11.72 16.25 28.79
C ARG A 419 -12.87 16.77 29.63
N TYR A 420 -13.58 15.86 30.28
CA TYR A 420 -14.73 16.17 31.10
C TYR A 420 -14.55 15.62 32.51
N VAL A 421 -15.17 16.27 33.49
CA VAL A 421 -15.12 15.92 34.90
C VAL A 421 -16.53 15.93 35.47
N ALA A 422 -16.95 14.79 36.02
CA ALA A 422 -18.14 14.65 36.82
C ALA A 422 -17.76 14.47 38.29
N ARG A 423 -18.46 15.15 39.19
CA ARG A 423 -18.22 15.08 40.64
C ARG A 423 -19.46 14.53 41.31
N PHE A 424 -19.35 13.30 41.79
CA PHE A 424 -20.40 12.63 42.55
C PHE A 424 -20.30 13.02 44.03
N ASP A 425 -21.44 13.09 44.71
CA ASP A 425 -21.49 13.33 46.16
C ASP A 425 -20.75 12.22 46.89
N SER A 426 -19.74 12.61 47.68
CA SER A 426 -18.88 11.67 48.40
C SER A 426 -19.63 10.89 49.48
N ALA A 427 -20.62 11.48 50.15
CA ALA A 427 -21.39 10.80 51.19
C ALA A 427 -22.22 9.66 50.59
N VAL A 428 -22.83 9.89 49.42
CA VAL A 428 -23.56 8.85 48.67
C VAL A 428 -22.61 7.76 48.18
N CYS A 429 -21.44 8.15 47.65
CA CYS A 429 -20.45 7.22 47.10
C CYS A 429 -19.74 6.38 48.17
N GLN A 430 -19.57 6.88 49.40
CA GLN A 430 -18.88 6.17 50.49
C GLN A 430 -19.69 5.00 51.07
N VAL A 431 -21.02 5.08 51.02
CA VAL A 431 -21.91 4.00 51.49
C VAL A 431 -22.40 3.12 50.34
N CYS A 432 -21.93 3.36 49.12
CA CYS A 432 -22.35 2.66 47.92
C CYS A 432 -21.80 1.23 47.87
N THR A 433 -22.68 0.25 47.66
CA THR A 433 -22.31 -1.18 47.55
C THR A 433 -21.38 -1.47 46.37
N LEU A 434 -21.38 -0.61 45.35
CA LEU A 434 -20.54 -0.75 44.16
C LEU A 434 -19.21 0.00 44.28
N GLN A 435 -18.92 0.69 45.39
CA GLN A 435 -17.74 1.56 45.54
C GLN A 435 -16.43 0.85 45.20
N ALA A 436 -16.24 -0.39 45.67
CA ALA A 436 -15.03 -1.18 45.43
C ALA A 436 -14.79 -1.50 43.93
N ARG A 437 -15.87 -1.48 43.13
CA ARG A 437 -15.86 -1.78 41.68
C ARG A 437 -16.02 -0.52 40.83
N CYS A 438 -16.32 0.63 41.43
CA CYS A 438 -16.66 1.87 40.75
C CYS A 438 -15.41 2.60 40.23
N PRO A 439 -15.43 3.20 39.03
CA PRO A 439 -14.28 3.93 38.48
C PRO A 439 -14.06 5.31 39.15
N THR A 440 -15.02 5.79 39.95
CA THR A 440 -14.91 7.07 40.66
C THR A 440 -13.79 7.03 41.69
N ARG A 441 -12.99 8.09 41.76
CA ARG A 441 -11.93 8.23 42.78
C ARG A 441 -12.31 9.30 43.78
N ALA A 442 -12.00 9.06 45.05
CA ALA A 442 -12.04 10.10 46.05
C ALA A 442 -11.06 11.21 45.63
N LEU A 443 -11.53 12.46 45.65
CA LEU A 443 -10.65 13.60 45.45
C LEU A 443 -9.74 13.69 46.67
N ALA A 444 -8.43 13.55 46.46
CA ALA A 444 -7.45 13.89 47.49
C ALA A 444 -7.63 15.38 47.83
N SER A 445 -7.71 15.69 49.12
CA SER A 445 -7.86 17.05 49.64
C SER A 445 -6.66 17.91 49.29
#